data_AF-A0A3D3MQG8-F1
#
_entry.id   AF-A0A3D3MQG8-F1
#
_cell.length_a   1.000
_cell.length_b   1.000
_cell.length_c   1.000
_cell.angle_alpha   90.00
_cell.angle_beta   90.00
_cell.angle_gamma   90.00
#
_symmetry.space_group_name_H-M   'P 1'
#
loop_
_entity.id
_entity.type
_entity.pdbx_description
1 polymer ?
#
loop_
_entity_poly.entity_id
_entity_poly.type
_entity_poly.pdbx_seq_one_letter_code
_entity_poly.pdbx_strand_id
1 'polypeptide(L)'
;MKENVYSVNNYWDMTILEGIADFKGHPYYYTNIFSEAEDDWTDEYILTPLSEEIFVLGLAIWNYWLRWLKTYNQTKIPHNAEYAKQRESQSFKEIIALQTNSEEWIRLEENYQNQLIFDEYLKTTPPATKVKGSFSGKIDGTATFVEWLDM
;
A
#
# COMPACT_ATOMS: atom_id res chain seq x y z
N MET A 1 12.88 7.22 -17.78
CA MET A 1 11.64 7.98 -18.04
C MET A 1 10.97 8.15 -16.69
N LYS A 2 10.44 9.34 -16.41
CA LYS A 2 9.80 9.64 -15.13
C LYS A 2 8.36 9.15 -15.16
N GLU A 3 8.04 8.26 -14.23
CA GLU A 3 6.75 7.58 -14.10
C GLU A 3 6.04 8.00 -12.82
N ASN A 4 4.72 7.89 -12.80
CA ASN A 4 3.92 8.24 -11.63
C ASN A 4 4.04 7.17 -10.55
N VAL A 5 4.13 7.60 -9.30
CA VAL A 5 3.93 6.72 -8.13
C VAL A 5 2.59 7.10 -7.50
N TYR A 6 1.73 6.11 -7.36
CA TYR A 6 0.36 6.29 -6.86
C TYR A 6 0.24 6.01 -5.37
N SER A 7 1.08 5.12 -4.83
CA SER A 7 1.11 4.81 -3.40
C SER A 7 2.52 4.45 -2.95
N VAL A 8 2.81 4.74 -1.68
CA VAL A 8 4.02 4.30 -0.96
C VAL A 8 3.54 3.55 0.27
N ASN A 9 3.31 2.26 0.13
CA ASN A 9 2.67 1.44 1.15
C ASN A 9 3.64 1.14 2.32
N ASN A 10 4.94 1.09 2.03
CA ASN A 10 5.97 0.84 3.03
C ASN A 10 7.27 1.55 2.64
N TYR A 11 7.95 2.09 3.63
CA TYR A 11 9.26 2.69 3.50
C TYR A 11 10.03 2.49 4.81
N TRP A 12 11.34 2.37 4.72
CA TRP A 12 12.24 2.23 5.85
C TRP A 12 13.43 3.16 5.68
N ASP A 13 13.71 4.00 6.68
CA ASP A 13 14.80 4.99 6.64
C ASP A 13 14.90 5.75 5.32
N MET A 14 13.76 6.31 4.87
CA MET A 14 13.57 7.00 3.59
C MET A 14 13.68 6.13 2.33
N THR A 15 14.08 4.86 2.42
CA THR A 15 14.04 3.91 1.32
C THR A 15 12.62 3.41 1.09
N ILE A 16 12.09 3.65 -0.11
CA ILE A 16 10.74 3.21 -0.49
C ILE A 16 10.78 1.71 -0.79
N LEU A 17 9.98 0.94 -0.06
CA LEU A 17 10.03 -0.51 -0.12
C LEU A 17 8.95 -1.07 -1.04
N GLU A 18 7.72 -0.59 -0.93
CA GLU A 18 6.63 -1.14 -1.76
C GLU A 18 5.52 -0.12 -1.99
N GLY A 19 4.72 -0.36 -3.03
CA GLY A 19 3.65 0.53 -3.45
C GLY A 19 3.26 0.31 -4.91
N ILE A 20 2.53 1.27 -5.46
CA ILE A 20 1.99 1.21 -6.82
C ILE A 20 2.59 2.33 -7.65
N ALA A 21 3.09 2.01 -8.84
CA ALA A 21 3.64 2.99 -9.78
C ALA A 21 3.44 2.54 -11.23
N ASP A 22 3.53 3.48 -12.15
CA ASP A 22 3.58 3.17 -13.58
C ASP A 22 4.95 2.59 -13.95
N PHE A 23 4.97 1.62 -14.86
CA PHE A 23 6.13 1.18 -15.61
C PHE A 23 5.75 1.04 -17.07
N LYS A 24 6.38 1.82 -17.94
CA LYS A 24 6.05 1.91 -19.38
C LYS A 24 4.58 2.28 -19.59
N GLY A 25 4.05 3.17 -18.74
CA GLY A 25 2.66 3.65 -18.79
C GLY A 25 1.59 2.69 -18.30
N HIS A 26 1.96 1.59 -17.63
CA HIS A 26 1.02 0.62 -17.05
C HIS A 26 1.25 0.47 -15.54
N PRO A 27 0.22 0.21 -14.73
CA PRO A 27 0.35 0.11 -13.28
C PRO A 27 0.99 -1.22 -12.86
N TYR A 28 1.96 -1.13 -11.95
CA TYR A 28 2.62 -2.26 -11.30
C TYR A 28 2.65 -2.05 -9.79
N TYR A 29 2.59 -3.15 -9.06
CA TYR A 29 3.04 -3.20 -7.67
C TYR A 29 4.54 -3.39 -7.67
N TYR A 30 5.28 -2.47 -7.03
CA TYR A 30 6.72 -2.60 -6.87
C TYR A 30 7.06 -3.10 -5.48
N THR A 31 8.12 -3.91 -5.37
CA THR A 31 8.64 -4.41 -4.09
C THR A 31 10.17 -4.40 -4.15
N ASN A 32 10.80 -3.70 -3.21
CA ASN A 32 12.26 -3.60 -3.10
C ASN A 32 12.86 -4.94 -2.70
N ILE A 33 14.08 -5.20 -3.17
CA ILE A 33 14.85 -6.38 -2.82
C ILE A 33 15.81 -6.04 -1.67
N PHE A 34 15.69 -6.76 -0.56
CA PHE A 34 16.67 -6.71 0.52
C PHE A 34 17.92 -7.51 0.15
N SER A 35 19.10 -6.93 0.38
CA SER A 35 20.38 -7.60 0.20
C SER A 35 20.88 -8.15 1.54
N GLU A 36 20.76 -9.46 1.75
CA GLU A 36 21.32 -10.14 2.93
C GLU A 36 22.84 -9.99 3.05
N ALA A 37 23.53 -9.81 1.91
CA ALA A 37 24.98 -9.65 1.88
C ALA A 37 25.43 -8.25 2.33
N GLU A 38 24.63 -7.24 2.05
CA GLU A 38 24.90 -5.85 2.45
C GLU A 38 24.15 -5.44 3.73
N ASP A 39 23.23 -6.29 4.20
CA ASP A 39 22.30 -6.01 5.31
C ASP A 39 21.52 -4.70 5.10
N ASP A 40 21.13 -4.44 3.85
CA ASP A 40 20.48 -3.20 3.44
C ASP A 40 19.49 -3.40 2.27
N TRP A 41 18.58 -2.45 2.13
CA TRP A 41 17.67 -2.36 0.99
C TRP A 41 18.40 -1.84 -0.25
N THR A 42 18.12 -2.44 -1.40
CA THR A 42 18.81 -2.11 -2.66
C THR A 42 18.10 -0.99 -3.43
N ASP A 43 18.62 -0.63 -4.60
CA ASP A 43 17.89 0.14 -5.61
C ASP A 43 17.11 -0.74 -6.59
N GLU A 44 17.02 -2.06 -6.33
CA GLU A 44 16.40 -3.04 -7.21
C GLU A 44 14.99 -3.41 -6.73
N TYR A 45 14.06 -3.49 -7.68
CA TYR A 45 12.65 -3.72 -7.44
C TYR A 45 12.12 -4.84 -8.33
N ILE A 46 11.25 -5.65 -7.73
CA ILE A 46 10.40 -6.60 -8.43
C ILE A 46 9.10 -5.89 -8.79
N LEU A 47 8.68 -5.98 -10.05
CA LEU A 47 7.43 -5.41 -10.54
C LEU A 47 6.40 -6.52 -10.83
N THR A 48 5.26 -6.46 -10.15
CA THR A 48 4.10 -7.33 -10.39
C THR A 48 3.02 -6.53 -11.13
N PRO A 49 2.62 -6.94 -12.35
CA PRO A 49 1.64 -6.19 -13.14
C PRO A 49 0.30 -6.18 -12.42
N LEU A 50 -0.41 -5.06 -12.50
CA LEU A 50 -1.77 -4.94 -11.97
C LEU A 50 -2.75 -4.88 -13.13
N SER A 51 -3.82 -5.69 -13.07
CA SER A 51 -4.99 -5.44 -13.91
C SER A 51 -5.65 -4.12 -13.50
N GLU A 52 -6.47 -3.56 -14.38
CA GLU A 52 -7.22 -2.33 -14.08
C GLU A 52 -8.07 -2.47 -12.81
N GLU A 53 -8.76 -3.60 -12.65
CA GLU A 53 -9.58 -3.90 -11.48
C GLU A 53 -8.74 -3.90 -10.19
N ILE A 54 -7.59 -4.57 -10.20
CA ILE A 54 -6.71 -4.66 -9.02
C ILE A 54 -6.05 -3.31 -8.73
N PHE A 55 -5.67 -2.57 -9.77
CA PHE A 55 -5.15 -1.21 -9.62
C PHE A 55 -6.16 -0.31 -8.90
N VAL A 56 -7.44 -0.34 -9.31
CA VAL A 56 -8.52 0.42 -8.65
C VAL A 56 -8.67 0.03 -7.17
N LEU A 57 -8.59 -1.28 -6.84
CA LEU A 57 -8.61 -1.75 -5.45
C LEU A 57 -7.40 -1.21 -4.66
N GLY A 58 -6.20 -1.27 -5.23
CA GLY A 58 -4.98 -0.74 -4.63
C GLY A 58 -5.07 0.76 -4.32
N LEU A 59 -5.63 1.54 -5.26
CA LEU A 59 -5.87 2.96 -5.03
C LEU A 59 -6.93 3.21 -3.94
N ALA A 60 -8.00 2.40 -3.89
CA ALA A 60 -9.01 2.52 -2.84
C ALA A 60 -8.40 2.26 -1.45
N ILE A 61 -7.56 1.22 -1.33
CA ILE A 61 -6.79 0.90 -0.13
C ILE A 61 -5.93 2.09 0.32
N TRP A 62 -5.14 2.64 -0.61
CA TRP A 62 -4.26 3.75 -0.33
C TRP A 62 -5.03 5.03 0.05
N ASN A 63 -6.10 5.35 -0.67
CA ASN A 63 -6.94 6.52 -0.38
C ASN A 63 -7.63 6.41 0.99
N TYR A 64 -8.08 5.21 1.38
CA TYR A 64 -8.60 4.97 2.71
C TYR A 64 -7.51 5.17 3.76
N TRP A 65 -6.29 4.68 3.52
CA TRP A 65 -5.15 4.90 4.43
C TRP A 65 -4.83 6.38 4.60
N LEU A 66 -4.76 7.16 3.51
CA LEU A 66 -4.53 8.61 3.57
C LEU A 66 -5.64 9.33 4.33
N ARG A 67 -6.89 8.93 4.10
CA ARG A 67 -8.05 9.44 4.83
C ARG A 67 -7.94 9.11 6.31
N TRP A 68 -7.64 7.87 6.66
CA TRP A 68 -7.44 7.43 8.03
C TRP A 68 -6.27 8.17 8.68
N LEU A 69 -5.13 8.35 8.00
CA LEU A 69 -3.97 9.06 8.56
C LEU A 69 -4.34 10.51 8.90
N LYS A 70 -5.08 11.16 7.99
CA LYS A 70 -5.61 12.51 8.22
C LYS A 70 -6.56 12.56 9.43
N THR A 71 -7.47 11.60 9.57
CA THR A 71 -8.43 11.56 10.68
C THR A 71 -7.77 11.12 11.98
N TYR A 72 -6.89 10.13 11.99
CA TYR A 72 -6.15 9.65 13.17
C TYR A 72 -5.35 10.76 13.84
N ASN A 73 -4.67 11.58 13.04
CA ASN A 73 -3.97 12.76 13.55
C ASN A 73 -4.90 13.74 14.29
N GLN A 74 -6.21 13.68 14.03
CA GLN A 74 -7.25 14.48 14.67
C GLN A 74 -8.01 13.73 15.78
N THR A 75 -8.21 12.41 15.65
CA THR A 75 -9.16 11.62 16.46
C THR A 75 -8.52 10.54 17.34
N LYS A 76 -7.26 10.16 17.08
CA LYS A 76 -6.51 9.09 17.80
C LYS A 76 -7.14 7.68 17.75
N ILE A 77 -7.92 7.35 16.71
CA ILE A 77 -8.55 6.02 16.51
C ILE A 77 -7.56 4.99 15.88
N PRO A 78 -7.26 3.83 16.49
CA PRO A 78 -6.17 2.92 16.05
C PRO A 78 -6.26 2.25 14.66
N HIS A 79 -5.16 1.61 14.20
CA HIS A 79 -4.88 1.06 12.84
C HIS A 79 -5.00 -0.50 12.73
N ASN A 80 -4.77 -1.06 11.53
CA ASN A 80 -5.14 -2.42 11.04
C ASN A 80 -4.58 -3.63 11.79
N ALA A 81 -3.39 -3.56 12.38
CA ALA A 81 -2.77 -4.71 13.05
C ALA A 81 -3.48 -5.02 14.37
N GLU A 82 -4.17 -4.02 14.91
CA GLU A 82 -5.12 -4.19 16.00
C GLU A 82 -6.50 -4.62 15.49
N TYR A 83 -6.91 -4.28 14.26
CA TYR A 83 -8.26 -4.55 13.74
C TYR A 83 -8.58 -6.04 13.52
N ALA A 84 -7.73 -6.79 12.82
CA ALA A 84 -7.93 -8.23 12.63
C ALA A 84 -7.88 -9.00 13.97
N LYS A 85 -6.94 -8.59 14.83
CA LYS A 85 -6.76 -9.13 16.20
C LYS A 85 -7.91 -8.75 17.13
N GLN A 86 -8.51 -7.56 16.94
CA GLN A 86 -9.66 -7.08 17.69
C GLN A 86 -10.95 -7.75 17.23
N ARG A 87 -11.12 -8.10 15.95
CA ARG A 87 -12.30 -8.84 15.43
C ARG A 87 -12.48 -10.21 16.10
N GLU A 88 -11.38 -10.84 16.52
CA GLU A 88 -11.37 -12.08 17.30
C GLU A 88 -11.60 -11.87 18.82
N SER A 89 -11.59 -10.63 19.30
CA SER A 89 -11.64 -10.28 20.73
C SER A 89 -13.04 -9.80 21.20
N GLN A 90 -13.38 -10.08 22.46
CA GLN A 90 -14.65 -9.66 23.08
C GLN A 90 -14.80 -8.13 23.20
N SER A 91 -13.68 -7.39 23.19
CA SER A 91 -13.59 -5.93 23.11
C SER A 91 -14.20 -5.33 21.83
N PHE A 92 -14.37 -6.11 20.77
CA PHE A 92 -14.98 -5.64 19.52
C PHE A 92 -16.45 -5.22 19.69
N LYS A 93 -17.21 -5.89 20.56
CA LYS A 93 -18.60 -5.53 20.87
C LYS A 93 -18.72 -4.19 21.60
N GLU A 94 -17.70 -3.81 22.38
CA GLU A 94 -17.67 -2.56 23.13
C GLU A 94 -17.27 -1.38 22.23
N ILE A 95 -16.41 -1.60 21.23
CA ILE A 95 -16.13 -0.62 20.17
C ILE A 95 -17.38 -0.38 19.30
N ILE A 96 -18.16 -1.44 18.99
CA ILE A 96 -19.46 -1.35 18.30
C ILE A 96 -20.47 -0.49 19.08
N ALA A 97 -20.44 -0.53 20.41
CA ALA A 97 -21.35 0.24 21.25
C ALA A 97 -20.99 1.74 21.31
N LEU A 98 -19.77 2.14 20.92
CA LEU A 98 -19.24 3.49 21.13
C LEU A 98 -19.30 4.42 19.89
N GLN A 99 -19.61 3.95 18.68
CA GLN A 99 -19.52 4.82 17.48
C GLN A 99 -20.71 4.73 16.52
N THR A 100 -21.49 5.82 16.51
CA THR A 100 -22.75 6.08 15.80
C THR A 100 -22.61 6.45 14.31
N ASN A 101 -21.49 6.16 13.63
CA ASN A 101 -21.29 6.53 12.22
C ASN A 101 -21.21 5.31 11.29
N SER A 102 -22.36 4.83 10.83
CA SER A 102 -22.50 3.67 9.94
C SER A 102 -21.76 3.78 8.61
N GLU A 103 -21.54 4.98 8.09
CA GLU A 103 -20.85 5.18 6.81
C GLU A 103 -19.35 4.87 6.92
N GLU A 104 -18.72 5.23 8.03
CA GLU A 104 -17.31 4.94 8.28
C GLU A 104 -17.06 3.44 8.42
N TRP A 105 -18.04 2.72 8.98
CA TRP A 105 -18.02 1.26 9.06
C TRP A 105 -18.09 0.60 7.70
N ILE A 106 -19.00 1.05 6.84
CA ILE A 106 -19.13 0.53 5.47
C ILE A 106 -17.80 0.72 4.73
N ARG A 107 -17.22 1.93 4.80
CA ARG A 107 -15.92 2.22 4.16
C ARG A 107 -14.79 1.35 4.69
N LEU A 108 -14.73 1.13 6.01
CA LEU A 108 -13.71 0.29 6.62
C LEU A 108 -13.83 -1.17 6.18
N GLU A 109 -15.04 -1.73 6.16
CA GLU A 109 -15.27 -3.11 5.72
C GLU A 109 -14.97 -3.27 4.23
N GLU A 110 -15.43 -2.34 3.39
CA GLU A 110 -15.09 -2.32 1.96
C GLU A 110 -13.58 -2.29 1.76
N ASN A 111 -12.86 -1.43 2.49
CA ASN A 111 -11.41 -1.34 2.39
C ASN A 111 -10.71 -2.63 2.81
N TYR A 112 -11.21 -3.30 3.85
CA TYR A 112 -10.68 -4.59 4.29
C TYR A 112 -10.89 -5.68 3.24
N GLN A 113 -12.09 -5.77 2.64
CA GLN A 113 -12.34 -6.72 1.55
C GLN A 113 -11.45 -6.44 0.34
N ASN A 114 -11.25 -5.17 -0.01
CA ASN A 114 -10.32 -4.78 -1.06
C ASN A 114 -8.89 -5.27 -0.76
N GLN A 115 -8.42 -5.10 0.48
CA GLN A 115 -7.10 -5.57 0.91
C GLN A 115 -6.97 -7.09 0.74
N LEU A 116 -7.97 -7.86 1.17
CA LEU A 116 -7.93 -9.33 1.03
C LEU A 116 -7.79 -9.76 -0.43
N ILE A 117 -8.54 -9.13 -1.34
CA ILE A 117 -8.49 -9.42 -2.76
C ILE A 117 -7.13 -9.02 -3.34
N PHE A 118 -6.62 -7.84 -2.97
CA PHE A 118 -5.33 -7.33 -3.43
C PHE A 118 -4.17 -8.22 -2.97
N ASP A 119 -4.16 -8.63 -1.70
CA ASP A 119 -3.13 -9.52 -1.14
C ASP A 119 -3.15 -10.90 -1.79
N GLU A 120 -4.34 -11.46 -2.03
CA GLU A 120 -4.48 -12.74 -2.73
C GLU A 120 -3.98 -12.64 -4.17
N TYR A 121 -4.28 -11.53 -4.85
CA TYR A 121 -3.77 -11.27 -6.19
C TYR A 121 -2.23 -11.21 -6.21
N LEU A 122 -1.61 -10.47 -5.29
CA LEU A 122 -0.15 -10.38 -5.23
C LEU A 122 0.53 -11.72 -4.91
N LYS A 123 -0.11 -12.58 -4.10
CA LYS A 123 0.41 -13.92 -3.79
C LYS A 123 0.34 -14.87 -4.99
N THR A 124 -0.69 -14.74 -5.81
CA THR A 124 -0.98 -15.68 -6.91
C THR A 124 -0.46 -15.19 -8.26
N THR A 125 -0.16 -13.91 -8.39
CA THR A 125 0.35 -13.30 -9.63
C THR A 125 1.88 -13.33 -9.64
N PRO A 126 2.50 -14.00 -10.64
CA PRO A 126 3.95 -14.03 -10.72
C PRO A 126 4.49 -12.62 -11.02
N PRO A 127 5.62 -12.23 -10.42
CA PRO A 127 6.29 -10.99 -10.77
C PRO A 127 6.77 -11.02 -12.22
N ALA A 128 6.66 -9.89 -12.92
CA ALA A 128 6.96 -9.80 -14.34
C ALA A 128 8.43 -9.52 -14.61
N THR A 129 9.05 -8.60 -13.86
CA THR A 129 10.41 -8.14 -14.15
C THR A 129 11.10 -7.58 -12.92
N LYS A 130 12.43 -7.59 -12.97
CA LYS A 130 13.31 -6.92 -12.00
C LYS A 130 13.93 -5.70 -12.67
N VAL A 131 13.89 -4.55 -12.01
CA VAL A 131 14.39 -3.26 -12.51
C VAL A 131 15.15 -2.51 -11.42
N LYS A 132 15.98 -1.54 -11.78
CA LYS A 132 16.44 -0.53 -10.82
C LYS A 132 15.46 0.63 -10.77
N GLY A 133 15.22 1.18 -9.58
CA GLY A 133 14.27 2.26 -9.34
C GLY A 133 14.91 3.41 -8.57
N SER A 134 14.79 4.63 -9.08
CA SER A 134 15.18 5.85 -8.36
C SER A 134 13.95 6.70 -8.09
N PHE A 135 13.62 6.88 -6.81
CA PHE A 135 12.45 7.64 -6.38
C PHE A 135 12.80 9.11 -6.10
N SER A 136 11.88 10.00 -6.44
CA SER A 136 12.00 11.43 -6.18
C SER A 136 10.66 12.06 -5.79
N GLY A 137 10.70 13.20 -5.12
CA GLY A 137 9.52 13.93 -4.68
C GLY A 137 9.16 13.65 -3.21
N LYS A 138 7.87 13.74 -2.88
CA LYS A 138 7.40 13.47 -1.50
C LYS A 138 7.34 11.97 -1.26
N ILE A 139 7.53 11.50 -0.03
CA ILE A 139 7.40 10.07 0.30
C ILE A 139 5.92 9.67 0.52
N ASP A 140 5.02 10.64 0.64
CA ASP A 140 3.59 10.41 0.91
C ASP A 140 2.74 10.01 -0.32
N GLY A 141 3.35 9.69 -1.47
CA GLY A 141 2.65 9.31 -2.70
C GLY A 141 1.98 10.46 -3.46
N THR A 142 1.83 11.66 -2.88
CA THR A 142 1.02 12.74 -3.49
C THR A 142 1.75 13.53 -4.57
N ALA A 143 3.07 13.39 -4.64
CA ALA A 143 3.95 14.00 -5.64
C ALA A 143 5.23 13.19 -5.79
N THR A 144 5.08 11.86 -5.76
CA THR A 144 6.18 10.90 -5.84
C THR A 144 6.31 10.43 -7.28
N PHE A 145 7.55 10.27 -7.72
CA PHE A 145 7.85 9.77 -9.05
C PHE A 145 8.99 8.79 -8.98
N VAL A 146 9.05 7.93 -9.98
CA VAL A 146 10.11 6.93 -10.10
C VAL A 146 10.67 6.92 -11.50
N GLU A 147 11.98 6.73 -11.60
CA GLU A 147 12.66 6.43 -12.86
C GLU A 147 13.12 4.98 -12.81
N TRP A 148 12.53 4.16 -13.68
CA TRP A 148 12.91 2.76 -13.83
C TRP A 148 14.04 2.62 -14.87
N LEU A 149 15.03 1.82 -14.54
CA LEU A 149 16.10 1.39 -15.44
C LEU A 149 15.99 -0.13 -15.63
N ASP A 150 15.75 -0.54 -16.88
CA ASP A 150 15.82 -1.95 -17.27
C ASP A 150 17.25 -2.47 -16.97
N MET A 151 17.35 -3.69 -16.43
CA MET A 151 18.63 -4.34 -16.11
C MET A 151 19.15 -5.20 -17.26
#